data_AF-A0A932TU94-F1
#
_entry.id   AF-A0A932TU94-F1
#
_cell.length_a   1.000
_cell.length_b   1.000
_cell.length_c   1.000
_cell.angle_alpha   90.00
_cell.angle_beta   90.00
_cell.angle_gamma   90.00
#
_symmetry.space_group_name_H-M   'P 1'
#
loop_
_entity.id
_entity.type
_entity.pdbx_description
1 polymer ?
#
loop_
_entity_poly.entity_id
_entity_poly.type
_entity_poly.pdbx_seq_one_letter_code
_entity_poly.pdbx_strand_id
1 'polypeptide(L)' 'MRSGTRDETLPVVTIADPGRVAEAAYRQRCALRLAEIVLDMDLYRGVGRVYIP' A
#
# COMPACT_ATOMS: atom_id res chain seq x y z
N MET A 1 -12.06 -3.04 -22.06
CA MET A 1 -10.72 -3.04 -21.43
C MET A 1 -10.47 -1.63 -20.93
N ARG A 2 -10.32 -1.38 -19.63
CA ARG A 2 -10.05 -0.02 -19.12
C ARG A 2 -8.59 0.32 -19.42
N SER A 3 -8.36 1.24 -20.36
CA SER A 3 -7.05 1.78 -20.69
C SER A 3 -6.72 2.92 -19.71
N GLY A 4 -6.27 2.58 -18.50
CA GLY A 4 -5.68 3.56 -17.59
C GLY A 4 -4.21 3.77 -17.98
N THR A 5 -3.79 5.02 -18.12
CA THR A 5 -2.37 5.35 -18.23
C THR A 5 -1.67 5.00 -16.89
N ARG A 6 -0.37 4.69 -16.88
CA ARG A 6 0.35 4.24 -15.66
C ARG A 6 0.08 5.17 -14.46
N ASP A 7 -0.01 6.47 -14.70
CA ASP A 7 -0.18 7.50 -13.68
C ASP A 7 -1.62 7.56 -13.12
N GLU A 8 -2.60 6.94 -13.77
CA GLU A 8 -3.98 6.84 -13.28
C GLU A 8 -4.20 5.63 -12.37
N THR A 9 -3.26 4.68 -12.35
CA THR A 9 -3.41 3.44 -11.58
C THR A 9 -2.97 3.62 -10.13
N LEU A 10 -3.86 3.24 -9.21
CA LEU A 10 -3.56 3.20 -7.78
C LEU A 10 -2.67 1.98 -7.46
N PRO A 11 -1.80 2.09 -6.44
CA PRO A 11 -0.99 0.97 -5.99
C PRO A 11 -1.88 -0.13 -5.38
N VAL A 12 -1.54 -1.39 -5.63
CA VAL A 12 -2.07 -2.52 -4.87
C VAL A 12 -1.22 -2.69 -3.63
N VAL A 13 -1.78 -2.44 -2.45
CA VAL A 13 -1.08 -2.62 -1.17
C VAL A 13 -1.31 -4.02 -0.64
N THR A 14 -0.24 -4.72 -0.24
CA THR A 14 -0.28 -6.08 0.31
C THR A 14 0.40 -6.13 1.67
N ILE A 15 -0.30 -6.65 2.68
CA ILE A 15 0.29 -6.94 4.01
C ILE A 15 1.12 -8.22 3.87
N ALA A 16 2.41 -8.17 4.23
CA ALA A 16 3.34 -9.26 3.96
C ALA A 16 3.07 -10.53 4.79
N ASP A 17 2.58 -10.37 6.03
CA ASP A 17 2.24 -11.45 6.95
C ASP A 17 0.88 -11.16 7.63
N PRO A 18 -0.23 -11.52 6.97
CA PRO A 18 -1.57 -11.27 7.51
C PRO A 18 -1.82 -11.97 8.87
N GLY A 19 -1.07 -13.03 9.20
CA GLY A 19 -1.19 -13.73 10.49
C GLY A 19 -0.77 -12.87 11.67
N ARG A 20 0.12 -11.89 11.43
CA ARG A 20 0.66 -11.00 12.47
C ARG A 20 -0.14 -9.74 12.69
N VAL A 21 -1.21 -9.50 11.94
CA VAL A 21 -2.09 -8.33 12.10
C VAL A 21 -2.74 -8.29 13.51
N ALA A 22 -2.84 -9.43 14.19
CA ALA A 22 -3.25 -9.47 15.60
C ALA A 22 -2.25 -8.77 16.54
N GLU A 23 -0.95 -8.82 16.24
CA GLU A 23 0.09 -8.13 17.01
C GLU A 23 -0.08 -6.61 16.85
N ALA A 24 -0.35 -5.91 17.97
CA ALA A 24 -0.59 -4.47 17.96
C ALA A 24 0.54 -3.68 17.28
N ALA A 25 1.80 -4.02 17.60
CA ALA A 25 2.97 -3.37 17.02
C ALA A 25 3.08 -3.60 15.51
N TYR A 26 2.73 -4.80 15.02
CA TYR A 26 2.77 -5.11 13.60
C TYR A 26 1.69 -4.32 12.85
N ARG A 27 0.45 -4.39 13.33
CA ARG A 27 -0.68 -3.62 12.75
C ARG A 27 -0.43 -2.12 12.73
N GLN A 28 0.21 -1.58 13.77
CA GLN A 28 0.59 -0.16 13.80
C GLN A 28 1.59 0.19 12.70
N ARG A 29 2.57 -0.67 12.42
CA ARG A 29 3.49 -0.48 11.29
C ARG A 29 2.78 -0.56 9.94
N CYS A 30 1.83 -1.50 9.77
CA CYS A 30 1.00 -1.54 8.55
C CYS A 30 0.24 -0.23 8.36
N ALA A 31 -0.41 0.26 9.43
CA ALA A 31 -1.20 1.49 9.39
C ALA A 31 -0.35 2.73 9.11
N LEU A 32 0.83 2.85 9.73
CA LEU A 32 1.78 3.93 9.46
C LEU A 32 2.21 3.93 7.99
N ARG A 33 2.60 2.76 7.47
CA ARG A 33 3.03 2.67 6.07
C ARG A 33 1.91 2.95 5.09
N LEU A 34 0.68 2.53 5.41
CA LEU A 34 -0.50 2.85 4.62
C LEU A 34 -0.79 4.36 4.63
N ALA A 35 -0.65 5.02 5.79
CA ALA A 35 -0.83 6.47 5.89
C ALA A 35 0.20 7.23 5.06
N GLU A 36 1.47 6.83 5.08
CA GLU A 36 2.53 7.39 4.23
C GLU A 36 2.18 7.26 2.73
N ILE A 37 1.71 6.08 2.30
CA ILE A 37 1.30 5.87 0.90
C ILE A 37 0.13 6.78 0.52
N VAL A 38 -0.83 6.99 1.44
CA VAL A 38 -1.99 7.84 1.19
C VAL A 38 -1.62 9.32 1.10
N LEU A 39 -0.72 9.78 1.98
CA LEU A 39 -0.26 11.17 2.02
C LEU A 39 0.63 11.51 0.81
N ASP A 40 1.45 10.56 0.36
CA ASP A 40 2.37 10.74 -0.77
C ASP A 40 1.88 10.01 -2.03
N MET A 41 0.56 9.94 -2.26
CA MET A 41 -0.06 9.08 -3.29
C MET A 41 0.54 9.27 -4.69
N ASP A 42 0.95 10.48 -5.04
CA ASP A 42 1.53 10.79 -6.35
C ASP A 42 2.86 10.07 -6.58
N LEU A 43 3.61 9.73 -5.53
CA LEU A 43 4.81 8.89 -5.61
C LEU A 43 4.49 7.41 -5.83
N TYR A 44 3.27 6.97 -5.53
CA TYR A 44 2.87 5.57 -5.60
C TYR A 44 1.93 5.25 -6.77
N ARG A 45 1.48 6.26 -7.51
CA ARG A 45 0.76 6.07 -8.78
C ARG A 45 1.63 5.31 -9.77
N GLY A 46 1.07 4.29 -10.41
CA GLY A 46 1.79 3.50 -11.43
C GLY A 46 2.88 2.57 -10.90
N VAL A 47 3.13 2.53 -9.59
CA VAL A 47 4.17 1.69 -8.95
C VAL A 47 3.79 0.19 -8.93
N GLY A 48 2.53 -0.15 -9.23
CA GLY A 48 2.07 -1.53 -9.25
C GLY A 48 1.76 -2.05 -7.84
N ARG A 49 2.41 -3.13 -7.39
CA ARG A 49 2.17 -3.73 -6.06
C ARG A 49 3.21 -3.28 -5.06
N VAL A 50 2.76 -2.78 -3.90
CA VAL A 50 3.58 -2.36 -2.77
C VAL A 50 3.33 -3.29 -1.59
N TYR A 51 4.39 -3.84 -1.03
CA TYR A 51 4.31 -4.66 0.18
C TYR A 51 4.57 -3.78 1.39
N ILE A 52 3.67 -3.85 2.37
CA ILE A 52 3.82 -3.20 3.67
C ILE A 52 4.05 -4.27 4.74
N PRO A 53 4.67 -3.89 5.87
CA PRO A 53 4.99 -4.81 6.94
C PRO A 53 3.91 -5.81 7.20
#